data_AF-A0A4V6QK25-F1
#
_entry.id   AF-A0A4V6QK25-F1
#
_cell.length_a   1.000
_cell.length_b   1.000
_cell.length_c   1.000
_cell.angle_alpha   90.00
_cell.angle_beta   90.00
_cell.angle_gamma   90.00
#
_symmetry.space_group_name_H-M   'P 1'
#
loop_
_entity.id
_entity.type
_entity.pdbx_description
1 polymer ?
#
loop_
_entity_poly.entity_id
_entity_poly.type
_entity_poly.pdbx_seq_one_letter_code
_entity_poly.pdbx_strand_id
1 'polypeptide(L)'
;MIPMDQYKSARTEADHIAGLMRAALIRAGLSEDDASRVRGLVTGNGRAYVEVGVLRVAAANTLLEALPLARVVHTNADDPPTLPAESF
;
A
#
# COMPACT_ATOMS: atom_id res chain seq x y z
N MET A 1 2.72 4.78 -23.61
CA MET A 1 1.33 5.23 -23.36
C MET A 1 0.51 3.98 -23.06
N ILE A 2 -0.23 3.97 -21.96
CA ILE A 2 -0.85 2.75 -21.44
C ILE A 2 -2.27 2.68 -21.97
N PRO A 3 -2.75 1.49 -22.34
CA PRO A 3 -4.15 1.31 -22.70
C PRO A 3 -5.05 1.87 -21.60
N MET A 4 -6.04 2.69 -21.99
CA MET A 4 -6.92 3.38 -21.06
C MET A 4 -7.63 2.42 -20.10
N ASP A 5 -7.93 1.20 -20.56
CA ASP A 5 -8.58 0.17 -19.75
C ASP A 5 -7.65 -0.40 -18.67
N GLN A 6 -6.35 -0.57 -18.97
CA GLN A 6 -5.36 -0.97 -17.97
C GLN A 6 -5.16 0.10 -16.92
N TYR A 7 -5.15 1.38 -17.33
CA TYR A 7 -5.08 2.50 -16.38
C TYR A 7 -6.29 2.55 -15.43
N LYS A 8 -7.52 2.37 -15.95
CA LYS A 8 -8.74 2.33 -15.13
C LYS A 8 -8.74 1.16 -14.14
N SER A 9 -8.28 -0.01 -14.58
CA SER A 9 -8.14 -1.20 -13.73
C SER A 9 -7.16 -0.94 -12.58
N ALA A 10 -5.94 -0.49 -12.90
CA ALA A 10 -4.91 -0.15 -11.91
C ALA A 10 -5.37 0.95 -10.94
N ARG A 11 -6.14 1.93 -11.44
CA ARG A 11 -6.71 2.99 -10.60
C ARG A 11 -7.71 2.44 -9.59
N THR A 12 -8.60 1.56 -10.04
CA THR A 12 -9.61 0.94 -9.19
C THR A 12 -8.96 0.12 -8.07
N GLU A 13 -7.92 -0.65 -8.42
CA GLU A 13 -7.14 -1.41 -7.45
C GLU A 13 -6.46 -0.48 -6.42
N ALA A 14 -5.77 0.57 -6.88
CA ALA A 14 -5.11 1.53 -6.00
C ALA A 14 -6.09 2.21 -5.03
N ASP A 15 -7.25 2.65 -5.53
CA ASP A 15 -8.27 3.32 -4.71
C ASP A 15 -8.93 2.33 -3.72
N HIS A 16 -9.10 1.07 -4.11
CA HIS A 16 -9.60 0.02 -3.22
C HIS A 16 -8.65 -0.24 -2.06
N ILE A 17 -7.37 -0.49 -2.34
CA ILE A 17 -6.36 -0.72 -1.30
C ILE A 17 -6.19 0.51 -0.40
N ALA A 18 -6.19 1.72 -0.99
CA ALA A 18 -6.18 2.96 -0.21
C ALA A 18 -7.40 3.07 0.72
N GLY A 19 -8.59 2.63 0.29
CA GLY A 19 -9.78 2.54 1.14
C GLY A 19 -9.60 1.58 2.33
N LEU A 20 -9.07 0.38 2.07
CA LEU A 20 -8.79 -0.60 3.14
C LEU A 20 -7.75 -0.08 4.14
N MET A 21 -6.70 0.58 3.64
CA MET A 21 -5.67 1.17 4.48
C MET A 21 -6.25 2.29 5.37
N ARG A 22 -7.10 3.17 4.84
CA ARG A 22 -7.83 4.17 5.64
C ARG A 22 -8.62 3.55 6.77
N ALA A 23 -9.40 2.51 6.47
CA ALA A 23 -10.17 1.80 7.49
C ALA A 23 -9.25 1.15 8.55
N ALA A 24 -8.10 0.61 8.15
CA ALA A 24 -7.12 0.06 9.08
C ALA A 24 -6.51 1.14 9.99
N LEU A 25 -6.15 2.30 9.44
CA LEU A 25 -5.61 3.43 10.21
C LEU A 25 -6.61 3.97 11.24
N ILE A 26 -7.89 4.08 10.85
CA ILE A 26 -8.95 4.51 11.77
C ILE A 26 -9.11 3.48 12.91
N ARG A 27 -9.11 2.19 12.60
CA ARG A 27 -9.13 1.13 13.63
C ARG A 27 -7.91 1.15 14.54
N ALA A 28 -6.76 1.59 14.03
CA ALA A 28 -5.54 1.81 14.79
C ALA A 28 -5.57 3.08 15.67
N GLY A 29 -6.65 3.88 15.61
CA GLY A 29 -6.81 5.07 16.44
C GLY A 29 -6.34 6.38 15.78
N LEU A 30 -6.00 6.37 14.48
CA LEU A 30 -5.74 7.61 13.75
C LEU A 30 -7.06 8.36 13.48
N SER A 31 -6.97 9.69 13.47
CA SER A 31 -8.09 10.55 13.10
C SER A 31 -8.51 10.32 11.65
N GLU A 32 -9.78 10.59 11.34
CA GLU A 32 -10.27 10.57 9.95
C GLU A 32 -9.50 11.55 9.05
N ASP A 33 -9.11 12.71 9.59
CA ASP A 33 -8.28 13.69 8.88
C ASP A 33 -6.93 13.11 8.47
N ASP A 34 -6.23 12.42 9.38
CA ASP A 34 -4.94 11.80 9.07
C ASP A 34 -5.11 10.59 8.15
N ALA A 35 -6.16 9.79 8.34
CA ALA A 35 -6.47 8.67 7.43
C ALA A 35 -6.81 9.17 6.02
N SER A 36 -7.52 10.28 5.86
CA SER A 36 -7.91 10.85 4.55
C SER A 36 -6.72 11.20 3.65
N ARG A 37 -5.51 11.28 4.22
CA ARG A 37 -4.26 11.52 3.50
C ARG A 37 -3.76 10.32 2.71
N VAL A 38 -4.34 9.15 2.92
CA VAL A 38 -4.02 7.95 2.14
C VAL A 38 -4.75 7.97 0.80
N ARG A 39 -4.01 7.84 -0.30
CA ARG A 39 -4.53 7.98 -1.66
C ARG A 39 -4.01 6.88 -2.58
N GLY A 40 -4.88 6.39 -3.46
CA GLY A 40 -4.48 5.57 -4.59
C GLY A 40 -3.84 6.43 -5.67
N LEU A 41 -2.72 5.97 -6.22
CA LEU A 41 -1.97 6.68 -7.25
C LEU A 41 -1.58 5.71 -8.36
N VAL A 42 -1.70 6.14 -9.62
CA VAL A 42 -1.24 5.37 -10.78
C VAL A 42 -0.25 6.23 -11.52
N THR A 43 0.96 5.72 -11.73
CA THR A 43 2.01 6.45 -12.43
C THR A 43 1.82 6.40 -13.94
N GLY A 44 2.57 7.23 -14.67
CA GLY A 44 2.52 7.24 -16.15
C GLY A 44 2.97 5.93 -16.82
N ASN A 45 3.57 5.00 -16.06
CA ASN A 45 3.90 3.63 -16.49
C ASN A 45 2.88 2.57 -16.02
N GLY A 46 1.78 2.99 -15.37
CA GLY A 46 0.59 2.17 -15.10
C GLY A 46 0.66 1.37 -13.83
N ARG A 47 1.77 1.49 -13.10
CA ARG A 47 1.91 0.89 -11.79
C ARG A 47 1.02 1.62 -10.79
N ALA A 48 0.24 0.84 -10.07
CA ALA A 48 -0.58 1.26 -8.95
C ALA A 48 0.27 1.37 -7.68
N TYR A 49 0.04 2.42 -6.91
CA TYR A 49 0.69 2.71 -5.64
C TYR A 49 -0.36 3.21 -4.64
N VAL A 50 -0.03 3.10 -3.35
CA VAL A 50 -0.75 3.79 -2.28
C VAL A 50 0.21 4.80 -1.66
N GLU A 51 -0.18 6.06 -1.71
CA GLU A 51 0.54 7.16 -1.10
C GLU A 51 -0.03 7.40 0.31
N VAL A 52 0.85 7.52 1.30
CA VAL A 52 0.51 8.07 2.61
C VAL A 52 1.11 9.47 2.65
N GLY A 53 0.24 10.49 2.64
CA GLY A 53 0.68 11.89 2.75
C GLY A 53 1.36 12.21 4.09
N VAL A 54 1.68 13.49 4.30
CA VAL A 54 2.35 13.94 5.53
C VAL A 54 1.50 13.65 6.76
N LEU A 55 2.05 12.88 7.71
CA LEU A 55 1.43 12.62 9.02
C LEU A 55 2.08 13.48 10.11
N ARG A 56 1.30 13.86 11.12
CA ARG A 56 1.85 14.42 12.36
C ARG A 56 2.65 13.35 13.09
N VAL A 57 3.70 13.75 13.81
CA VAL A 57 4.58 12.83 14.56
C VAL A 57 3.78 11.92 15.49
N ALA A 58 2.79 12.45 16.20
CA ALA A 58 1.92 11.66 17.07
C ALA A 58 1.15 10.57 16.30
N ALA A 59 0.55 10.90 15.15
CA ALA A 59 -0.18 9.94 14.32
C ALA A 59 0.76 8.88 13.71
N ALA A 60 1.98 9.27 13.33
CA ALA A 60 3.01 8.34 12.88
C ALA A 60 3.41 7.36 14.00
N ASN A 61 3.53 7.84 15.24
CA ASN A 61 3.82 6.98 16.39
C ASN A 61 2.67 5.99 16.66
N THR A 62 1.41 6.45 16.66
CA THR A 62 0.24 5.57 16.80
C THR A 62 0.20 4.50 15.72
N LEU A 63 0.53 4.85 14.47
CA LEU A 63 0.63 3.88 13.39
C LEU A 63 1.70 2.82 13.66
N LEU A 64 2.89 3.24 14.12
CA LEU A 64 3.97 2.31 14.45
C LEU A 64 3.62 1.36 15.59
N GLU A 65 2.90 1.84 16.61
CA GLU A 65 2.41 1.01 17.71
C GLU A 65 1.35 -0.01 17.25
N ALA A 66 0.52 0.36 16.28
CA ALA A 66 -0.54 -0.49 15.76
C ALA A 66 -0.04 -1.54 14.75
N LEU A 67 1.09 -1.30 14.10
CA LEU A 67 1.70 -2.25 13.18
C LEU A 67 2.54 -3.26 13.97
N PRO A 68 2.26 -4.57 13.85
CA PRO A 68 3.20 -5.55 14.37
C PRO A 68 4.55 -5.32 13.68
N LEU A 69 5.65 -5.30 14.45
CA LEU A 69 7.00 -5.23 13.90
C LEU A 69 7.16 -6.36 12.89
N ALA A 70 6.99 -6.04 11.61
CA ALA A 70 7.15 -7.01 10.56
C ALA A 70 8.62 -7.41 10.57
N ARG A 71 8.88 -8.71 10.75
CA ARG A 71 10.18 -9.29 10.42
C ARG A 71 10.45 -8.89 8.98
N VAL A 72 11.45 -8.05 8.76
CA VAL A 72 11.78 -7.51 7.43
C VAL A 72 12.06 -8.68 6.51
N VAL A 73 11.07 -9.06 5.69
CA VAL A 73 11.31 -9.90 4.53
C VAL A 73 11.80 -8.95 3.47
N HIS A 74 13.11 -8.87 3.30
CA HIS A 74 13.70 -8.26 2.12
C HIS A 74 13.30 -9.12 0.93
N THR A 75 12.14 -8.87 0.34
CA THR A 75 11.86 -9.33 -1.01
C THR A 75 12.67 -8.42 -1.92
N ASN A 76 13.95 -8.78 -2.13
CA ASN A 76 14.72 -8.18 -3.20
C ASN A 76 13.92 -8.42 -4.49
N ALA A 77 13.54 -7.34 -5.18
CA ALA A 77 12.80 -7.41 -6.43
C ALA A 77 13.60 -8.10 -7.57
N ASP A 78 14.84 -8.50 -7.30
CA ASP A 78 15.75 -9.21 -8.18
C ASP A 78 15.88 -10.72 -7.88
N ASP A 79 15.27 -11.25 -6.82
CA ASP A 79 15.24 -12.70 -6.62
C ASP A 79 14.09 -13.30 -7.45
N PRO A 80 14.38 -14.10 -8.49
CA PRO A 80 13.34 -14.81 -9.22
C PRO A 80 12.60 -15.75 -8.26
N PRO A 81 11.30 -16.02 -8.49
CA PRO A 81 10.58 -16.97 -7.67
C PRO A 81 11.26 -18.33 -7.75
N THR A 82 11.95 -18.72 -6.69
CA THR A 82 12.45 -20.09 -6.54
C THR A 82 11.24 -20.99 -6.35
N LEU A 83 10.75 -21.56 -7.45
CA LEU A 83 9.78 -22.64 -7.41
C LEU A 83 10.38 -23.76 -6.54
N PRO A 84 9.63 -24.31 -5.56
CA PRO A 84 10.11 -25.43 -4.78
C PRO A 84 10.50 -26.56 -5.73
N ALA A 85 11.74 -27.02 -5.62
CA ALA A 85 12.33 -28.03 -6.47
C ALA A 85 11.79 -29.43 -6.18
N GLU A 86 10.50 -29.61 -5.93
CA GLU A 86 9.88 -30.93 -5.76
C GLU A 86 8.45 -30.92 -6.30
N SER A 87 8.34 -31.15 -7.61
CA SER A 87 7.18 -31.80 -8.24
C SER A 87 7.68 -32.43 -9.55
N PHE A 88 8.36 -33.57 -9.41
CA PHE A 88 8.44 -34.60 -10.44
C PHE A 88 7.68 -35.82 -9.93
#